data_AF-A0A0L0MEN5-F1
#
_entry.id   AF-A0A0L0MEN5-F1
#
_cell.length_a   1.000
_cell.length_b   1.000
_cell.length_c   1.000
_cell.angle_alpha   90.00
_cell.angle_beta   90.00
_cell.angle_gamma   90.00
#
_symmetry.space_group_name_H-M   'P 1'
#
loop_
_entity.id
_entity.type
_entity.pdbx_description
1 polymer ?
#
loop_
_entity_poly.entity_id
_entity_poly.type
_entity_poly.pdbx_seq_one_letter_code
_entity_poly.pdbx_strand_id
1 'polypeptide(L)'
;MQFWRIPPTLGRSRTMSTLEALHAIVTDDRAPQIIRDHIVDSLQFALRNQPGYFTRKEIEWLAKWDDTRIPIAATKLLKDM
;
A
#
# COMPACT_ATOMS: atom_id res chain seq x y z
N MET A 1 -28.36 -30.19 -14.28
CA MET A 1 -28.42 -28.74 -13.98
C MET A 1 -27.68 -28.51 -12.67
N GLN A 2 -26.39 -28.12 -12.74
CA GLN A 2 -25.52 -27.97 -11.56
C GLN A 2 -25.52 -26.52 -11.06
N PHE A 3 -25.65 -26.42 -9.74
CA PHE A 3 -25.74 -25.24 -8.91
C PHE A 3 -24.43 -24.44 -8.91
N TRP A 4 -24.49 -23.16 -9.28
CA TRP A 4 -23.42 -22.21 -8.97
C TRP A 4 -23.60 -21.72 -7.52
N ARG A 5 -22.99 -22.44 -6.56
CA ARG A 5 -22.72 -21.88 -5.23
C ARG A 5 -21.58 -20.88 -5.38
N ILE A 6 -21.88 -19.60 -5.24
CA ILE A 6 -20.87 -18.57 -5.01
C ILE A 6 -20.24 -18.86 -3.64
N PRO A 7 -18.94 -19.18 -3.53
CA PRO A 7 -18.32 -19.29 -2.22
C PRO A 7 -18.28 -17.89 -1.58
N PRO A 8 -18.52 -17.76 -0.26
CA PRO A 8 -18.30 -16.50 0.44
C PRO A 8 -16.80 -16.24 0.43
N THR A 9 -16.33 -15.43 -0.51
CA THR A 9 -14.93 -15.00 -0.49
C THR A 9 -14.73 -14.17 0.76
N LEU A 10 -13.86 -14.73 1.60
CA LEU A 10 -13.27 -14.18 2.80
C LEU A 10 -13.29 -12.66 2.83
N GLY A 11 -13.60 -12.12 4.02
CA GLY A 11 -13.34 -10.73 4.39
C GLY A 11 -11.87 -10.35 4.20
N ARG A 12 -11.50 -10.05 2.95
CA ARG A 12 -10.25 -9.42 2.59
C ARG A 12 -10.39 -7.98 3.08
N SER A 13 -9.57 -7.62 4.06
CA SER A 13 -9.45 -6.26 4.57
C SER A 13 -9.46 -5.27 3.40
N ARG A 14 -10.52 -4.45 3.29
CA ARG A 14 -10.71 -3.50 2.18
C ARG A 14 -9.55 -2.51 2.05
N THR A 15 -8.78 -2.31 3.11
CA THR A 15 -7.67 -1.35 3.18
C THR A 15 -6.47 -1.73 2.29
N MET A 16 -6.16 -3.04 2.17
CA MET A 16 -5.13 -3.53 1.23
C MET A 16 -5.46 -3.19 -0.23
N SER A 17 -6.75 -3.23 -0.60
CA SER A 17 -7.17 -2.99 -1.99
C SER A 17 -6.80 -1.59 -2.50
N THR A 18 -6.80 -0.58 -1.62
CA THR A 18 -6.44 0.80 -2.02
C THR A 18 -4.93 0.93 -2.19
N LEU A 19 -4.14 0.41 -1.24
CA LEU A 19 -2.69 0.42 -1.32
C LEU A 19 -2.16 -0.39 -2.50
N GLU A 20 -2.77 -1.53 -2.80
CA GLU A 20 -2.47 -2.35 -3.99
C GLU A 20 -2.76 -1.56 -5.29
N ALA A 21 -3.86 -0.83 -5.36
CA ALA A 21 -4.17 0.02 -6.52
C ALA A 21 -3.16 1.16 -6.69
N LEU A 22 -2.74 1.80 -5.59
CA LEU A 22 -1.69 2.83 -5.64
C LEU A 22 -0.36 2.25 -6.12
N HIS A 23 0.03 1.07 -5.64
CA HIS A 23 1.24 0.39 -6.09
C HIS A 23 1.19 0.04 -7.58
N ALA A 24 0.04 -0.41 -8.07
CA ALA A 24 -0.14 -0.67 -9.51
C ALA A 24 0.08 0.60 -10.36
N ILE A 25 -0.35 1.77 -9.88
CA ILE A 25 -0.11 3.05 -10.57
C ILE A 25 1.37 3.45 -10.50
N VAL A 26 2.00 3.32 -9.33
CA VAL A 26 3.42 3.69 -9.14
C VAL A 26 4.36 2.81 -9.97
N THR A 27 4.00 1.54 -10.19
CA THR A 27 4.81 0.59 -10.96
C THR A 27 4.47 0.56 -12.46
N ASP A 28 3.44 1.29 -12.91
CA ASP A 28 3.10 1.39 -14.32
C ASP A 28 3.92 2.49 -15.01
N ASP A 29 4.78 2.10 -15.95
CA ASP A 29 5.56 3.05 -16.76
C ASP A 29 4.73 3.89 -17.73
N ARG A 30 3.46 3.55 -17.93
CA ARG A 30 2.52 4.36 -18.70
C ARG A 30 1.89 5.48 -17.84
N ALA A 31 1.98 5.37 -16.52
CA ALA A 31 1.49 6.41 -15.64
C ALA A 31 2.42 7.64 -15.69
N PRO A 32 1.88 8.87 -15.79
CA PRO A 32 2.70 10.07 -15.77
C PRO A 32 3.56 10.15 -14.51
N GLN A 33 4.85 10.48 -14.68
CA GLN A 33 5.82 10.57 -13.58
C GLN A 33 5.32 11.43 -12.41
N ILE A 34 4.67 12.55 -12.70
CA ILE A 34 4.10 13.46 -11.69
C ILE A 34 3.07 12.77 -10.77
N ILE A 35 2.29 11.82 -11.30
CA ILE A 35 1.30 11.08 -10.51
C ILE A 35 1.99 10.03 -9.64
N ARG A 36 2.97 9.31 -10.21
CA ARG A 36 3.77 8.33 -9.47
C ARG A 36 4.48 8.97 -8.29
N ASP A 37 5.16 10.09 -8.52
CA ASP A 37 5.85 10.84 -7.49
C ASP A 37 4.89 11.40 -6.43
N HIS A 38 3.74 11.94 -6.84
CA HIS A 38 2.76 12.47 -5.90
C HIS A 38 2.23 11.40 -4.94
N ILE A 39 1.99 10.17 -5.44
CA ILE A 39 1.57 9.04 -4.59
C ILE A 39 2.67 8.68 -3.60
N VAL A 40 3.91 8.54 -4.07
CA VAL A 40 5.05 8.20 -3.22
C VAL A 40 5.29 9.26 -2.13
N ASP A 41 5.27 10.53 -2.50
CA ASP A 41 5.48 11.63 -1.57
C ASP A 41 4.35 11.71 -0.52
N SER A 42 3.10 11.52 -0.95
CA SER A 42 1.94 11.49 -0.05
C SER A 42 2.01 10.34 0.95
N LEU A 43 2.40 9.14 0.49
CA LEU A 43 2.58 7.97 1.36
C LEU A 43 3.77 8.15 2.32
N GLN A 44 4.89 8.69 1.84
CA GLN A 44 6.03 8.98 2.70
C GLN A 44 5.64 9.99 3.79
N PHE A 45 4.90 11.05 3.43
CA PHE A 45 4.42 12.03 4.39
C PHE A 45 3.47 11.40 5.42
N ALA A 46 2.52 10.58 4.98
CA ALA A 46 1.59 9.89 5.87
C ALA A 46 2.32 8.96 6.85
N LEU A 47 3.28 8.16 6.38
CA LEU A 47 4.09 7.26 7.21
C LEU A 47 4.87 8.00 8.30
N ARG A 48 5.36 9.21 8.01
CA ARG A 48 6.15 10.02 8.95
C ARG A 48 5.31 10.79 9.95
N ASN A 49 4.13 11.27 9.55
CA ASN A 49 3.36 12.24 10.32
C ASN A 49 2.10 11.65 10.94
N GLN A 50 1.56 10.57 10.39
CA GLN A 50 0.30 9.96 10.81
C GLN A 50 0.44 8.42 10.90
N PRO A 51 1.35 7.91 11.76
CA PRO A 51 1.63 6.48 11.84
C PRO A 51 0.42 5.62 12.19
N GLY A 52 -0.58 6.17 12.89
CA GLY A 52 -1.81 5.46 13.27
C GLY A 52 -2.78 5.17 12.11
N TYR A 53 -2.54 5.68 10.90
CA TYR A 53 -3.38 5.39 9.73
C TYR A 53 -3.10 4.03 9.09
N PHE A 54 -1.93 3.45 9.36
CA PHE A 54 -1.53 2.17 8.78
C PHE A 54 -1.56 1.08 9.83
N THR A 55 -2.05 -0.09 9.44
CA THR A 55 -1.88 -1.30 10.22
C THR A 55 -0.46 -1.84 10.06
N ARG A 56 0.02 -2.62 11.03
CA ARG A 56 1.34 -3.27 10.95
C ARG A 56 1.57 -4.01 9.63
N LYS A 57 0.56 -4.76 9.15
CA LYS A 57 0.63 -5.54 7.91
C LYS A 57 0.82 -4.64 6.67
N GLU A 58 0.21 -3.47 6.65
CA GLU A 58 0.35 -2.50 5.55
C GLU A 58 1.73 -1.86 5.58
N ILE A 59 2.25 -1.54 6.76
CA ILE A 59 3.61 -0.99 6.90
C ILE A 59 4.66 -2.04 6.48
N GLU A 60 4.49 -3.31 6.88
CA GLU A 60 5.34 -4.43 6.44
C GLU A 60 5.33 -4.64 4.92
N TRP A 61 4.21 -4.33 4.27
CA TRP A 61 4.09 -4.43 2.82
C TRP A 61 4.71 -3.19 2.12
N LEU A 62 4.46 -1.99 2.64
CA LEU A 62 5.10 -0.74 2.18
C LEU A 62 6.64 -0.81 2.30
N ALA A 63 7.16 -1.49 3.33
CA ALA A 63 8.59 -1.70 3.51
C ALA A 63 9.27 -2.50 2.39
N LYS A 64 8.50 -3.14 1.50
CA LYS A 64 8.98 -3.95 0.37
C LYS A 64 8.82 -3.26 -0.99
N TRP A 65 8.33 -2.03 -1.02
CA TRP A 65 8.19 -1.27 -2.25
C TRP A 65 9.56 -0.94 -2.87
N ASP A 66 9.59 -0.85 -4.19
CA ASP A 66 10.84 -0.62 -4.94
C ASP A 66 11.40 0.80 -4.74
N ASP A 67 10.52 1.80 -4.61
CA ASP A 67 10.94 3.18 -4.36
C ASP A 67 11.49 3.35 -2.93
N THR A 68 12.81 3.49 -2.84
CA THR A 68 13.57 3.62 -1.58
C THR A 68 13.01 4.62 -0.55
N ARG A 69 12.25 5.64 -0.98
CA ARG A 69 11.62 6.64 -0.09
C ARG A 69 10.60 6.00 0.86
N ILE A 70 9.89 4.96 0.40
CA ILE A 70 8.84 4.29 1.17
C ILE A 70 9.43 3.29 2.19
N PRO A 71 10.34 2.36 1.82
CA PRO A 71 10.96 1.45 2.78
C PRO A 71 11.68 2.13 3.92
N ILE A 72 12.34 3.26 3.68
CA ILE A 72 13.03 4.01 4.75
C ILE A 72 12.02 4.50 5.81
N ALA A 73 10.90 5.07 5.36
CA ALA A 73 9.86 5.57 6.27
C ALA A 73 9.12 4.42 6.98
N ALA A 74 8.75 3.37 6.24
CA ALA A 74 8.03 2.21 6.76
C ALA A 74 8.88 1.39 7.74
N THR A 75 10.15 1.13 7.43
CA THR A 75 11.06 0.38 8.32
C THR A 75 11.36 1.14 9.60
N LYS A 76 11.47 2.48 9.53
CA LYS A 76 11.60 3.29 10.73
C LYS A 76 10.38 3.13 11.62
N LEU A 77 9.18 3.25 11.04
CA LEU A 77 7.94 3.08 11.77
C LEU A 77 7.81 1.68 12.40
N LEU A 78 8.17 0.61 11.69
CA LEU A 78 8.15 -0.76 12.23
C LEU A 78 9.08 -0.97 13.41
N LYS A 79 10.18 -0.22 13.52
CA LYS A 79 11.10 -0.28 14.67
C LYS A 79 10.55 0.47 15.88
N ASP A 80 9.74 1.50 15.65
CA ASP A 80 9.16 2.35 16.69
C ASP A 80 7.81 1.81 17.21
N MET A 81 7.27 0.73 16.63
CA MET A 81 6.03 0.03 17.02
C MET A 81 6.26 -1.15 17.95
#